data_AF-A0A848C8G0-F1
#
_entry.id   AF-A0A848C8G0-F1
#
_cell.length_a   1.000
_cell.length_b   1.000
_cell.length_c   1.000
_cell.angle_alpha   90.00
_cell.angle_beta   90.00
_cell.angle_gamma   90.00
#
_symmetry.space_group_name_H-M   'P 1'
#
loop_
_entity.id
_entity.type
_entity.pdbx_description
1 polymer ?
#
loop_
_entity_poly.entity_id
_entity_poly.type
_entity_poly.pdbx_seq_one_letter_code
_entity_poly.pdbx_strand_id
1 'polypeptide(L)'
;MGLDVYLYHSSNFEKSTEVERVFFELQGSVWKNVIGNRESVSDADYREYRRALLSETEKLGLTVVRDTTGEGAPVDQGASVDQDSFTVDAGLTEYREDSKIHPGHLFKIGYFRSSYNEAGFNTVMRSLGFPDLYDIFGIADTDDGITYRVIDWESARNNVNTVIEKMNTLGDSGLWFMDLSKIINFNKKMTAAEALDITAKELAKKHAFGSYGNTNGEFYLSGVQMISIINRRWLVFKMENNEGGLAWYRQAAEIVKETIDFVLDRPDPENWRLYWSA
;
A
#
# COMPACT_ATOMS: atom_id res chain seq x y z
N MET A 1 -2.94 7.37 7.42
CA MET A 1 -2.46 7.95 6.15
C MET A 1 -2.23 6.78 5.21
N GLY A 2 -2.85 6.83 4.02
CA GLY A 2 -2.92 5.82 2.96
C GLY A 2 -1.71 4.91 2.67
N LEU A 3 -1.51 3.76 3.33
CA LEU A 3 -0.41 2.83 3.04
C LEU A 3 -0.44 2.29 1.61
N ASP A 4 -1.63 1.99 1.09
CA ASP A 4 -1.87 1.44 -0.24
C ASP A 4 -3.17 2.06 -0.80
N VAL A 5 -3.32 2.03 -2.13
CA VAL A 5 -4.52 2.48 -2.83
C VAL A 5 -5.20 1.30 -3.50
N TYR A 6 -6.51 1.22 -3.39
CA TYR A 6 -7.32 0.10 -3.87
C TYR A 6 -8.47 0.64 -4.73
N LEU A 7 -8.83 -0.11 -5.76
CA LEU A 7 -9.96 0.19 -6.64
C LEU A 7 -11.17 -0.63 -6.23
N TYR A 8 -12.29 0.04 -6.02
CA TYR A 8 -13.55 -0.56 -5.65
C TYR A 8 -14.63 -0.21 -6.67
N HIS A 9 -15.50 -1.18 -6.93
CA HIS A 9 -16.75 -1.01 -7.65
C HIS A 9 -17.94 -1.18 -6.71
N SER A 10 -18.96 -0.34 -6.89
CA SER A 10 -20.29 -0.55 -6.32
C SER A 10 -21.34 0.11 -7.20
N SER A 11 -22.44 -0.60 -7.41
CA SER A 11 -23.63 -0.05 -8.10
C SER A 11 -24.35 1.03 -7.28
N ASN A 12 -24.06 1.13 -5.97
CA ASN A 12 -24.60 2.17 -5.10
C ASN A 12 -23.69 2.39 -3.89
N PHE A 13 -22.72 3.30 -4.03
CA PHE A 13 -21.76 3.62 -2.96
C PHE A 13 -22.42 4.15 -1.70
N GLU A 14 -23.50 4.94 -1.79
CA GLU A 14 -24.19 5.48 -0.61
C GLU A 14 -24.75 4.35 0.27
N LYS A 15 -25.41 3.37 -0.37
CA LYS A 15 -25.91 2.19 0.33
C LYS A 15 -24.77 1.32 0.86
N SER A 16 -23.73 1.13 0.06
CA SER A 16 -22.58 0.31 0.44
C SER A 16 -21.82 0.86 1.64
N THR A 17 -21.51 2.15 1.65
CA THR A 17 -20.79 2.78 2.76
C THR A 17 -21.65 2.86 4.01
N GLU A 18 -22.98 2.98 3.88
CA GLU A 18 -23.90 2.87 5.01
C GLU A 18 -23.87 1.47 5.64
N VAL A 19 -23.84 0.41 4.84
CA VAL A 19 -23.69 -0.97 5.35
C VAL A 19 -22.36 -1.14 6.09
N GLU A 20 -21.25 -0.68 5.52
CA GLU A 20 -19.95 -0.72 6.20
C GLU A 20 -19.96 0.09 7.51
N ARG A 21 -20.53 1.29 7.51
CA ARG A 21 -20.63 2.14 8.70
C ARG A 21 -21.43 1.45 9.82
N VAL A 22 -22.60 0.93 9.49
CA VAL A 22 -23.46 0.20 10.45
C VAL A 22 -22.72 -1.02 11.00
N PHE A 23 -22.03 -1.78 10.14
CA PHE A 23 -21.27 -2.94 10.59
C PHE A 23 -20.07 -2.55 11.47
N PHE A 24 -19.34 -1.48 11.13
CA PHE A 24 -18.23 -0.99 11.93
C PHE A 24 -18.67 -0.50 13.32
N GLU A 25 -19.78 0.24 13.40
CA GLU A 25 -20.38 0.64 14.67
C GLU A 25 -20.83 -0.56 15.50
N LEU A 26 -21.41 -1.57 14.85
CA LEU A 26 -21.77 -2.83 15.51
C LEU A 26 -20.53 -3.54 16.06
N GLN A 27 -19.45 -3.65 15.28
CA GLN A 27 -18.18 -4.25 15.72
C GLN A 27 -17.67 -3.57 16.99
N GLY A 28 -17.62 -2.23 17.02
CA GLY A 28 -17.21 -1.48 18.20
C GLY A 28 -18.12 -1.72 19.41
N SER A 29 -19.43 -1.75 19.19
CA SER A 29 -20.42 -2.02 20.25
C SER A 29 -20.29 -3.43 20.83
N VAL A 30 -20.23 -4.45 19.98
CA VAL A 30 -20.08 -5.85 20.40
C VAL A 30 -18.73 -6.07 21.07
N TRP A 31 -17.65 -5.50 20.55
CA TRP A 31 -16.34 -5.57 21.17
C TRP A 31 -16.36 -5.00 22.58
N LYS A 32 -16.93 -3.81 22.77
CA LYS A 32 -17.07 -3.18 24.08
C LYS A 32 -17.90 -4.02 25.06
N ASN A 33 -18.93 -4.70 24.58
CA ASN A 33 -19.82 -5.51 25.42
C ASN A 33 -19.22 -6.87 25.81
N VAL A 34 -18.52 -7.54 24.89
CA VAL A 34 -17.96 -8.88 25.11
C VAL A 34 -16.55 -8.81 25.70
N ILE A 35 -15.69 -7.99 25.11
CA ILE A 35 -14.28 -7.86 25.48
C ILE A 35 -14.10 -6.71 26.49
N GLY A 36 -14.69 -5.54 26.24
CA GLY A 36 -14.50 -4.36 27.06
C GLY A 36 -13.06 -3.84 27.02
N ASN A 37 -12.48 -3.58 28.20
CA ASN A 37 -11.14 -3.00 28.36
C ASN A 37 -10.09 -4.01 28.85
N ARG A 38 -10.27 -5.31 28.57
CA ARG A 38 -9.31 -6.34 29.01
C ARG A 38 -7.93 -6.11 28.37
N GLU A 39 -6.87 -6.24 29.16
CA GLU A 39 -5.48 -6.08 28.69
C GLU A 39 -5.01 -7.23 27.79
N SER A 40 -5.62 -8.40 27.91
CA SER A 40 -5.36 -9.56 27.05
C SER A 40 -6.67 -10.23 26.64
N VAL A 41 -6.73 -10.67 25.39
CA VAL A 41 -7.88 -11.35 24.78
C VAL A 41 -7.46 -12.78 24.48
N SER A 42 -8.14 -13.76 25.09
CA SER A 42 -7.89 -15.17 24.78
C SER A 42 -8.62 -15.59 23.50
N ASP A 43 -8.21 -16.71 22.88
CA ASP A 43 -8.93 -17.27 21.71
C ASP A 43 -10.40 -17.57 22.03
N ALA A 44 -10.71 -17.94 23.28
CA ALA A 44 -12.08 -18.20 23.71
C ALA A 44 -12.91 -16.90 23.73
N ASP A 45 -12.34 -15.80 24.23
CA ASP A 45 -12.98 -14.49 24.23
C ASP A 45 -13.20 -13.98 22.80
N TYR A 46 -12.21 -14.18 21.92
CA TYR A 46 -12.33 -13.78 20.52
C TYR A 46 -13.44 -14.56 19.80
N ARG A 47 -13.54 -15.87 20.02
CA ARG A 47 -14.64 -16.69 19.47
C ARG A 47 -16.00 -16.25 20.00
N GLU A 48 -16.11 -15.92 21.29
CA GLU A 48 -17.34 -15.37 21.86
C GLU A 48 -17.73 -14.05 21.19
N TYR A 49 -16.76 -13.14 21.00
CA TYR A 49 -16.96 -11.89 20.27
C TYR A 49 -17.44 -12.15 18.83
N ARG A 50 -16.80 -13.05 18.09
CA ARG A 50 -17.17 -13.37 16.71
C ARG A 50 -18.59 -13.94 16.60
N ARG A 51 -19.00 -14.82 17.51
CA ARG A 51 -20.37 -15.36 17.56
C ARG A 51 -21.41 -14.30 17.91
N ALA A 52 -21.12 -13.46 18.90
CA ALA A 52 -21.99 -12.35 19.27
C ALA A 52 -22.16 -11.39 18.08
N LEU A 53 -21.06 -11.05 17.40
CA LEU A 53 -21.07 -10.18 16.23
C LEU A 53 -21.90 -10.77 15.09
N LEU A 54 -21.73 -12.07 14.79
CA LEU A 54 -22.53 -12.78 13.78
C LEU A 54 -24.03 -12.71 14.12
N SER A 55 -24.40 -13.05 15.35
CA SER A 55 -25.80 -13.01 15.82
C SER A 55 -26.40 -11.61 15.68
N GLU A 56 -25.70 -10.57 16.11
CA GLU A 56 -26.22 -9.19 16.01
C GLU A 56 -26.27 -8.71 14.54
N THR A 57 -25.33 -9.14 13.70
CA THR A 57 -25.31 -8.82 12.27
C THR A 57 -26.53 -9.44 11.56
N GLU A 58 -26.84 -10.71 11.85
CA GLU A 58 -28.03 -11.40 11.33
C GLU A 58 -29.33 -10.73 11.82
N LYS A 59 -29.38 -10.26 13.07
CA LYS A 59 -30.54 -9.51 13.62
C LYS A 59 -30.76 -8.16 12.94
N LEU A 60 -29.69 -7.48 12.52
CA LEU A 60 -29.77 -6.23 11.76
C LEU A 60 -30.19 -6.47 10.30
N GLY A 61 -30.29 -7.72 9.85
CA GLY A 61 -30.66 -8.07 8.49
C GLY A 61 -29.57 -7.76 7.47
N LEU A 62 -28.32 -7.62 7.90
CA LEU A 62 -27.17 -7.48 7.00
C LEU A 62 -26.86 -8.82 6.33
N THR A 63 -26.47 -8.77 5.07
CA THR A 63 -26.10 -9.97 4.30
C THR A 63 -24.76 -10.50 4.79
N VAL A 64 -24.76 -11.70 5.39
CA VAL A 64 -23.56 -12.38 5.87
C VAL A 64 -23.02 -13.34 4.81
N VAL A 65 -21.73 -13.24 4.53
CA VAL A 65 -20.99 -14.21 3.71
C VAL A 65 -20.10 -15.03 4.64
N ARG A 66 -20.33 -16.35 4.69
CA ARG A 66 -19.53 -17.26 5.52
C ARG A 66 -18.34 -17.76 4.74
N ASP A 67 -17.17 -17.73 5.38
CA ASP A 67 -15.94 -18.18 4.76
C ASP A 67 -15.91 -19.71 4.76
N THR A 68 -16.18 -20.32 3.60
CA THR A 68 -16.32 -21.78 3.46
C THR A 68 -15.04 -22.44 2.95
N THR A 69 -14.06 -21.65 2.55
CA THR A 69 -12.81 -22.06 1.94
C THR A 69 -11.68 -21.40 2.73
N GLY A 70 -10.85 -22.16 3.43
CA GLY A 70 -9.68 -21.64 4.16
C GLY A 70 -8.57 -21.06 3.27
N GLU A 71 -8.91 -20.47 2.12
CA GLU A 71 -8.01 -19.84 1.16
C GLU A 71 -7.87 -18.36 1.51
N GLY A 72 -7.12 -18.08 2.57
CA GLY A 72 -6.88 -16.70 3.02
C GLY A 72 -6.04 -16.60 4.29
N ALA A 73 -5.96 -17.67 5.09
CA ALA A 73 -5.00 -17.76 6.17
C ALA A 73 -3.61 -18.11 5.62
N PRO A 74 -2.52 -17.44 6.03
CA PRO A 74 -1.17 -17.91 5.78
C PRO A 74 -1.05 -19.36 6.23
N VAL A 75 -0.67 -20.25 5.31
CA VAL A 75 -0.67 -21.72 5.46
C VAL A 75 0.31 -22.22 6.55
N ASP A 76 1.05 -21.34 7.22
CA ASP A 76 2.10 -21.73 8.16
C ASP A 76 1.64 -21.96 9.61
N GLN A 77 0.35 -21.88 9.93
CA GLN A 77 -0.12 -22.18 11.30
C GLN A 77 -1.48 -22.89 11.31
N GLY A 78 -1.59 -24.08 10.72
CA GLY A 78 -2.53 -25.15 11.13
C GLY A 78 -3.94 -24.76 11.61
N ALA A 79 -4.54 -23.71 11.05
CA ALA A 79 -5.79 -23.16 11.55
C ALA A 79 -6.94 -23.99 10.96
N SER A 80 -7.65 -24.72 11.83
CA SER A 80 -8.94 -25.31 11.49
C SER A 80 -9.87 -24.19 10.99
N VAL A 81 -10.60 -24.44 9.91
CA VAL A 81 -11.66 -23.56 9.40
C VAL A 81 -12.54 -23.13 10.58
N ASP A 82 -12.39 -21.89 11.03
CA ASP A 82 -13.15 -21.37 12.16
C ASP A 82 -14.59 -21.14 11.66
N GLN A 83 -15.53 -21.94 12.15
CA GLN A 83 -16.95 -21.84 11.78
C GLN A 83 -17.56 -20.46 12.12
N ASP A 84 -16.83 -19.64 12.88
CA ASP A 84 -17.17 -18.30 13.31
C ASP A 84 -16.56 -17.19 12.40
N SER A 85 -15.89 -17.55 11.30
CA SER A 85 -15.39 -16.61 10.26
C SER A 85 -16.49 -16.21 9.27
N PHE A 86 -16.65 -14.90 9.10
CA PHE A 86 -17.63 -14.30 8.19
C PHE A 86 -17.26 -12.86 7.85
N THR A 87 -17.78 -12.40 6.72
CA THR A 87 -17.77 -11.00 6.26
C THR A 87 -19.21 -10.53 6.01
N VAL A 88 -19.39 -9.21 5.89
CA VAL A 88 -20.66 -8.61 5.47
C VAL A 88 -20.55 -8.21 4.01
N ASP A 89 -21.52 -8.62 3.20
CA ASP A 89 -21.65 -8.14 1.83
C ASP A 89 -22.20 -6.72 1.84
N ALA A 90 -21.30 -5.74 1.73
CA ALA A 90 -21.62 -4.33 1.58
C ALA A 90 -21.94 -3.95 0.13
N GLY A 91 -21.93 -4.88 -0.83
CA GLY A 91 -22.04 -4.57 -2.26
C GLY A 91 -20.82 -3.82 -2.81
N LEU A 92 -19.67 -3.93 -2.14
CA LEU A 92 -18.38 -3.40 -2.55
C LEU A 92 -17.52 -4.54 -3.08
N THR A 93 -17.01 -4.39 -4.29
CA THR A 93 -16.10 -5.35 -4.89
C THR A 93 -14.75 -4.68 -5.12
N GLU A 94 -13.72 -5.14 -4.41
CA GLU A 94 -12.34 -4.77 -4.74
C GLU A 94 -11.96 -5.39 -6.09
N TYR A 95 -11.35 -4.60 -6.95
CA TYR A 95 -10.79 -5.08 -8.20
C TYR A 95 -9.26 -5.05 -8.14
N ARG A 96 -8.65 -6.21 -8.41
CA ARG A 96 -7.20 -6.34 -8.48
C ARG A 96 -6.79 -7.40 -9.49
N GLU A 97 -5.99 -7.00 -10.47
CA GLU A 97 -5.38 -7.92 -11.44
C GLU A 97 -3.95 -7.52 -11.78
N ASP A 98 -3.12 -8.50 -12.17
CA ASP A 98 -1.79 -8.21 -12.69
C ASP A 98 -1.86 -7.26 -13.89
N SER A 99 -0.94 -6.30 -13.94
CA SER A 99 -0.78 -5.42 -15.10
C SER A 99 -0.50 -6.24 -16.35
N LYS A 100 -1.14 -5.89 -17.47
CA LYS A 100 -0.90 -6.57 -18.75
C LYS A 100 0.44 -6.18 -19.33
N ILE A 101 0.90 -4.96 -19.05
CA ILE A 101 2.17 -4.42 -19.56
C ILE A 101 3.35 -4.72 -18.61
N HIS A 102 3.12 -4.83 -17.31
CA HIS A 102 4.16 -5.09 -16.28
C HIS A 102 3.69 -6.10 -15.21
N PRO A 103 3.42 -7.37 -15.56
CA PRO A 103 2.77 -8.34 -14.66
C PRO A 103 3.55 -8.63 -13.37
N GLY A 104 4.89 -8.60 -13.43
CA GLY A 104 5.76 -8.82 -12.27
C GLY A 104 5.90 -7.63 -11.31
N HIS A 105 5.30 -6.48 -11.63
CA HIS A 105 5.40 -5.29 -10.79
C HIS A 105 4.51 -5.40 -9.54
N LEU A 106 4.86 -4.64 -8.49
CA LEU A 106 4.12 -4.64 -7.22
C LEU A 106 2.77 -3.90 -7.32
N PHE A 107 2.71 -2.86 -8.16
CA PHE A 107 1.44 -2.26 -8.58
C PHE A 107 0.70 -3.23 -9.50
N LYS A 108 -0.62 -3.19 -9.41
CA LYS A 108 -1.57 -4.03 -10.11
C LYS A 108 -2.65 -3.11 -10.68
N ILE A 109 -3.41 -3.59 -11.65
CA ILE A 109 -4.63 -2.91 -12.08
C ILE A 109 -5.57 -2.89 -10.87
N GLY A 110 -5.85 -1.70 -10.35
CA GLY A 110 -6.69 -1.51 -9.18
C GLY A 110 -6.01 -1.67 -7.82
N TYR A 111 -4.68 -1.83 -7.76
CA TYR A 111 -3.94 -1.76 -6.49
C TYR A 111 -2.58 -1.08 -6.65
N PHE A 112 -2.37 0.01 -5.91
CA PHE A 112 -1.13 0.79 -5.92
C PHE A 112 -0.44 0.69 -4.57
N ARG A 113 0.73 0.08 -4.58
CA ARG A 113 1.53 -0.10 -3.36
C ARG A 113 2.21 1.23 -2.99
N SER A 114 1.59 2.03 -2.14
CA SER A 114 2.01 3.42 -1.86
C SER A 114 2.68 3.56 -0.49
N SER A 115 3.75 2.80 -0.23
CA SER A 115 4.42 2.84 1.08
C SER A 115 4.92 4.24 1.45
N TYR A 116 4.78 4.68 2.71
CA TYR A 116 5.35 5.96 3.19
C TYR A 116 6.86 5.91 3.50
N ASN A 117 7.53 4.80 3.18
CA ASN A 117 8.98 4.74 3.29
C ASN A 117 9.64 5.57 2.17
N GLU A 118 10.96 5.72 2.23
CA GLU A 118 11.71 6.53 1.27
C GLU A 118 11.63 6.01 -0.17
N ALA A 119 11.30 4.73 -0.34
CA ALA A 119 11.06 4.06 -1.61
C ALA A 119 9.58 4.05 -2.03
N GLY A 120 8.72 4.81 -1.34
CA GLY A 120 7.33 4.98 -1.71
C GLY A 120 7.17 5.74 -3.02
N PHE A 121 6.20 5.35 -3.86
CA PHE A 121 5.91 6.07 -5.10
C PHE A 121 5.71 7.57 -4.83
N ASN A 122 4.82 7.96 -3.92
CA ASN A 122 4.56 9.37 -3.64
C ASN A 122 5.78 10.11 -3.08
N THR A 123 6.60 9.45 -2.27
CA THR A 123 7.83 10.05 -1.74
C THR A 123 8.84 10.30 -2.86
N VAL A 124 9.04 9.32 -3.75
CA VAL A 124 9.98 9.41 -4.85
C VAL A 124 9.54 10.47 -5.86
N MET A 125 8.27 10.43 -6.28
CA MET A 125 7.72 11.38 -7.27
C MET A 125 7.86 12.82 -6.79
N ARG A 126 7.44 13.12 -5.54
CA ARG A 126 7.61 14.45 -4.94
C ARG A 126 9.07 14.88 -4.85
N SER A 127 9.98 13.96 -4.52
CA SER A 127 11.42 14.27 -4.41
C SER A 127 12.04 14.64 -5.76
N LEU A 128 11.49 14.10 -6.86
CA LEU A 128 11.88 14.42 -8.23
C LEU A 128 11.16 15.65 -8.79
N GLY A 129 10.21 16.23 -8.05
CA GLY A 129 9.35 17.32 -8.53
C GLY A 129 8.29 16.86 -9.54
N PHE A 130 7.93 15.57 -9.52
CA PHE A 130 6.85 15.02 -10.33
C PHE A 130 5.54 14.91 -9.54
N PRO A 131 4.39 15.03 -10.22
CA PRO A 131 3.09 14.76 -9.60
C PRO A 131 3.04 13.34 -9.02
N ASP A 132 2.53 13.20 -7.80
CA ASP A 132 2.33 11.91 -7.13
C ASP A 132 0.89 11.36 -7.32
N LEU A 133 0.50 10.28 -6.61
CA LEU A 133 -0.85 9.72 -6.75
C LEU A 133 -1.95 10.71 -6.34
N TYR A 134 -1.72 11.56 -5.34
CA TYR A 134 -2.69 12.57 -4.93
C TYR A 134 -2.88 13.62 -6.02
N ASP A 135 -1.77 14.09 -6.60
CA ASP A 135 -1.82 15.03 -7.72
C ASP A 135 -2.46 14.42 -8.96
N ILE A 136 -2.12 13.17 -9.30
CA ILE A 136 -2.67 12.45 -10.46
C ILE A 136 -4.19 12.38 -10.35
N PHE A 137 -4.70 11.95 -9.20
CA PHE A 137 -6.13 11.75 -8.99
C PHE A 137 -6.88 13.01 -8.54
N GLY A 138 -6.19 14.14 -8.37
CA GLY A 138 -6.80 15.41 -7.95
C GLY A 138 -7.38 15.36 -6.54
N ILE A 139 -6.79 14.55 -5.65
CA ILE A 139 -7.26 14.36 -4.28
C ILE A 139 -6.40 15.20 -3.35
N ALA A 140 -7.04 15.96 -2.46
CA ALA A 140 -6.33 16.63 -1.38
C ALA A 140 -5.82 15.58 -0.37
N ASP A 141 -4.57 15.70 0.06
CA ASP A 141 -4.00 14.90 1.15
C ASP A 141 -4.58 15.39 2.50
N THR A 142 -5.87 15.12 2.70
CA THR A 142 -6.65 15.55 3.86
C THR A 142 -7.22 14.35 4.60
N ASP A 143 -7.09 14.36 5.93
CA ASP A 143 -7.76 13.44 6.84
C ASP A 143 -9.22 13.86 7.03
N ASP A 144 -10.01 13.79 5.97
CA ASP A 144 -11.42 14.17 5.96
C ASP A 144 -12.36 13.01 6.31
N GLY A 145 -11.81 11.85 6.68
CA GLY A 145 -12.57 10.64 7.01
C GLY A 145 -13.30 9.99 5.82
N ILE A 146 -13.15 10.50 4.59
CA ILE A 146 -13.76 9.91 3.40
C ILE A 146 -12.86 8.78 2.91
N THR A 147 -13.35 7.55 3.05
CA THR A 147 -12.61 6.34 2.71
C THR A 147 -12.63 6.03 1.22
N TYR A 148 -13.72 6.33 0.50
CA TYR A 148 -13.86 6.10 -0.95
C TYR A 148 -13.94 7.41 -1.73
N ARG A 149 -12.96 7.63 -2.61
CA ARG A 149 -12.77 8.87 -3.36
C ARG A 149 -13.44 8.80 -4.72
N VAL A 150 -14.26 9.82 -5.02
CA VAL A 150 -14.79 10.09 -6.37
C VAL A 150 -13.66 10.63 -7.21
N ILE A 151 -13.43 10.03 -8.38
CA ILE A 151 -12.33 10.38 -9.28
C ILE A 151 -12.89 10.95 -10.57
N ASP A 152 -12.35 12.08 -11.03
CA ASP A 152 -12.46 12.49 -12.42
C ASP A 152 -11.42 11.71 -13.24
N TRP A 153 -11.86 10.58 -13.79
CA TRP A 153 -10.99 9.64 -14.50
C TRP A 153 -10.35 10.23 -15.75
N GLU A 154 -11.04 11.11 -16.47
CA GLU A 154 -10.48 11.76 -17.66
C GLU A 154 -9.39 12.78 -17.29
N SER A 155 -9.64 13.59 -16.24
CA SER A 155 -8.60 14.47 -15.69
C SER A 155 -7.40 13.67 -15.17
N ALA A 156 -7.64 12.57 -14.46
CA ALA A 156 -6.58 11.69 -13.97
C ALA A 156 -5.75 11.08 -15.12
N ARG A 157 -6.39 10.71 -16.23
CA ARG A 157 -5.73 10.21 -17.44
C ARG A 157 -4.76 11.24 -18.02
N ASN A 158 -5.18 12.51 -18.11
CA ASN A 158 -4.33 13.60 -18.59
C ASN A 158 -3.15 13.86 -17.65
N ASN A 159 -3.41 13.83 -16.34
CA ASN A 159 -2.38 14.03 -15.32
C ASN A 159 -1.31 12.92 -15.35
N VAL A 160 -1.72 11.66 -15.41
CA VAL A 160 -0.76 10.53 -15.45
C VAL A 160 0.04 10.52 -16.76
N ASN A 161 -0.55 10.89 -17.90
CA ASN A 161 0.19 11.03 -19.16
C ASN A 161 1.29 12.10 -19.03
N THR A 162 0.99 13.24 -18.41
CA THR A 162 1.97 14.29 -18.13
C THR A 162 3.11 13.79 -17.24
N VAL A 163 2.79 12.96 -16.24
CA VAL A 163 3.79 12.33 -15.37
C VAL A 163 4.71 11.40 -16.18
N ILE A 164 4.13 10.49 -16.96
CA ILE A 164 4.89 9.54 -17.79
C ILE A 164 5.80 10.28 -18.77
N GLU A 165 5.30 11.33 -19.42
CA GLU A 165 6.11 12.20 -20.31
C GLU A 165 7.29 12.84 -19.58
N LYS A 166 7.06 13.42 -18.39
CA LYS A 166 8.14 13.99 -17.57
C LYS A 166 9.17 12.92 -17.18
N MET A 167 8.73 11.74 -16.76
CA MET A 167 9.63 10.64 -16.40
C MET A 167 10.45 10.15 -17.60
N ASN A 168 9.87 10.15 -18.81
CA ASN A 168 10.59 9.80 -20.03
C ASN A 168 11.75 10.75 -20.33
N THR A 169 11.67 12.02 -19.91
CA THR A 169 12.80 12.97 -20.08
C THR A 169 14.03 12.62 -19.27
N LEU A 170 13.88 11.86 -18.17
CA LEU A 170 15.01 11.39 -17.35
C LEU A 170 15.75 10.19 -17.98
N GLY A 171 15.10 9.51 -18.93
CA GLY A 171 15.61 8.30 -19.59
C GLY A 171 15.89 7.14 -18.63
N ASP A 172 16.43 6.05 -19.19
CA ASP A 172 16.89 4.88 -18.41
C ASP A 172 18.32 5.08 -17.93
N SER A 173 18.55 6.15 -17.18
CA SER A 173 19.89 6.48 -16.67
C SER A 173 20.46 5.43 -15.70
N GLY A 174 19.59 4.59 -15.12
CA GLY A 174 19.94 3.70 -14.01
C GLY A 174 20.32 4.44 -12.73
N LEU A 175 20.14 5.77 -12.70
CA LEU A 175 20.43 6.60 -11.56
C LEU A 175 19.30 6.50 -10.53
N TRP A 176 19.72 6.50 -9.28
CA TRP A 176 18.89 6.58 -8.10
C TRP A 176 19.42 7.66 -7.18
N PHE A 177 18.57 8.13 -6.29
CA PHE A 177 18.91 9.15 -5.32
C PHE A 177 18.37 8.80 -3.94
N MET A 178 18.95 9.43 -2.93
CA MET A 178 18.66 9.16 -1.54
C MET A 178 18.89 10.41 -0.70
N ASP A 179 17.96 10.70 0.20
CA ASP A 179 18.07 11.82 1.14
C ASP A 179 18.80 11.37 2.40
N LEU A 180 20.09 11.66 2.49
CA LEU A 180 20.93 11.30 3.63
C LEU A 180 20.41 11.90 4.94
N SER A 181 19.56 12.93 4.91
CA SER A 181 18.98 13.48 6.14
C SER A 181 17.95 12.57 6.81
N LYS A 182 17.42 11.58 6.07
CA LYS A 182 16.40 10.65 6.59
C LYS A 182 17.00 9.32 7.05
N ILE A 183 18.12 8.91 6.46
CA ILE A 183 18.86 7.71 6.85
C ILE A 183 19.68 7.94 8.11
N ILE A 184 20.17 9.16 8.29
CA ILE A 184 21.06 9.50 9.38
C ILE A 184 20.21 10.02 10.54
N ASN A 185 20.05 9.20 11.58
CA ASN A 185 19.79 9.76 12.89
C ASN A 185 21.05 10.49 13.35
N PHE A 186 21.21 11.77 12.98
CA PHE A 186 22.40 12.60 13.25
C PHE A 186 22.76 12.65 14.74
N ASN A 187 21.84 12.26 15.62
CA ASN A 187 22.05 12.25 17.06
C ASN A 187 22.79 11.00 17.56
N LYS A 188 22.81 9.90 16.80
CA LYS A 188 23.58 8.71 17.16
C LYS A 188 25.03 8.87 16.68
N LYS A 189 25.89 9.37 17.57
CA LYS A 189 27.33 9.36 17.34
C LYS A 189 27.80 7.90 17.19
N MET A 190 28.41 7.60 16.05
CA MET A 190 28.99 6.30 15.74
C MET A 190 30.39 6.51 15.17
N THR A 191 31.34 5.69 15.60
CA THR A 191 32.70 5.66 15.07
C THR A 191 32.76 4.85 13.78
N ALA A 192 33.79 5.08 12.96
CA ALA A 192 34.01 4.27 11.76
C ALA A 192 34.19 2.77 12.08
N ALA A 193 34.80 2.45 13.23
CA ALA A 193 34.98 1.07 13.66
C ALA A 193 33.65 0.36 13.97
N GLU A 194 32.74 1.06 14.66
CA GLU A 194 31.39 0.53 14.94
C GLU A 194 30.58 0.34 13.65
N ALA A 195 30.66 1.29 12.71
CA ALA A 195 29.99 1.15 11.41
C ALA A 195 30.50 -0.05 10.60
N LEU A 196 31.82 -0.28 10.61
CA LEU A 196 32.43 -1.44 9.95
C LEU A 196 32.02 -2.76 10.61
N ASP A 197 31.96 -2.81 11.95
CA ASP A 197 31.53 -4.01 12.69
C ASP A 197 30.06 -4.35 12.41
N ILE A 198 29.16 -3.35 12.41
CA ILE A 198 27.75 -3.54 12.03
C ILE A 198 27.66 -4.08 10.60
N THR A 199 28.37 -3.45 9.66
CA THR A 199 28.35 -3.86 8.25
C THR A 199 28.84 -5.29 8.07
N ALA A 200 29.93 -5.67 8.73
CA ALA A 200 30.46 -7.04 8.69
C ALA A 200 29.46 -8.07 9.25
N LYS A 201 28.76 -7.73 10.34
CA LYS A 201 27.71 -8.58 10.93
C LYS A 201 26.52 -8.75 10.00
N GLU A 202 26.07 -7.68 9.34
CA GLU A 202 24.98 -7.76 8.37
C GLU A 202 25.39 -8.54 7.12
N LEU A 203 26.61 -8.38 6.61
CA LEU A 203 27.13 -9.16 5.48
C LEU A 203 27.20 -10.67 5.76
N ALA A 204 27.40 -11.07 7.01
CA ALA A 204 27.50 -12.48 7.40
C ALA A 204 26.13 -13.19 7.54
N LYS A 205 25.02 -12.45 7.58
CA LYS A 205 23.67 -13.02 7.72
C LYS A 205 23.13 -13.51 6.37
N LYS A 206 22.26 -14.52 6.42
CA LYS A 206 21.42 -14.88 5.27
C LYS A 206 20.24 -13.91 5.20
N HIS A 207 20.07 -13.29 4.03
CA HIS A 207 18.96 -12.37 3.77
C HIS A 207 18.06 -12.93 2.68
N ALA A 208 16.76 -12.69 2.82
CA ALA A 208 15.79 -13.02 1.76
C ALA A 208 15.85 -12.03 0.59
N PHE A 209 16.37 -10.82 0.82
CA PHE A 209 16.43 -9.73 -0.15
C PHE A 209 17.88 -9.26 -0.35
N GLY A 210 18.23 -8.88 -1.58
CA GLY A 210 19.56 -8.40 -1.93
C GLY A 210 19.89 -6.99 -1.40
N SER A 211 18.87 -6.19 -1.07
CA SER A 211 19.01 -4.91 -0.38
C SER A 211 17.84 -4.71 0.58
N TYR A 212 18.06 -4.12 1.76
CA TYR A 212 17.03 -3.93 2.79
C TYR A 212 17.44 -2.84 3.80
N GLY A 213 16.47 -2.35 4.59
CA GLY A 213 16.70 -1.43 5.71
C GLY A 213 16.30 -2.04 7.05
N ASN A 214 17.01 -1.69 8.13
CA ASN A 214 16.67 -2.06 9.50
C ASN A 214 17.09 -0.96 10.50
N THR A 215 16.97 -1.23 11.81
CA THR A 215 17.30 -0.27 12.89
C THR A 215 18.77 0.14 12.95
N ASN A 216 19.67 -0.60 12.29
CA ASN A 216 21.09 -0.29 12.20
C ASN A 216 21.45 0.52 10.95
N GLY A 217 20.57 0.61 9.96
CA GLY A 217 20.78 1.36 8.73
C GLY A 217 20.20 0.69 7.49
N GLU A 218 20.64 1.15 6.32
CA GLU A 218 20.27 0.62 5.02
C GLU A 218 21.45 -0.13 4.38
N PHE A 219 21.17 -1.31 3.83
CA PHE A 219 22.18 -2.24 3.33
C PHE A 219 21.88 -2.59 1.87
N TYR A 220 22.84 -2.31 0.99
CA TYR A 220 22.74 -2.52 -0.45
C TYR A 220 23.71 -3.61 -0.89
N LEU A 221 23.37 -4.88 -0.66
CA LEU A 221 24.28 -6.00 -0.86
C LEU A 221 24.34 -6.46 -2.33
N SER A 222 23.33 -6.10 -3.13
CA SER A 222 23.31 -6.31 -4.59
C SER A 222 24.22 -5.36 -5.37
N GLY A 223 25.00 -4.51 -4.70
CA GLY A 223 25.90 -3.56 -5.35
C GLY A 223 25.23 -2.25 -5.74
N VAL A 224 25.84 -1.13 -5.32
CA VAL A 224 25.51 0.22 -5.77
C VAL A 224 26.81 0.93 -6.14
N GLN A 225 26.81 1.61 -7.29
CA GLN A 225 27.94 2.46 -7.66
C GLN A 225 27.61 3.90 -7.27
N MET A 226 28.19 4.40 -6.17
CA MET A 226 28.05 5.81 -5.80
C MET A 226 28.63 6.70 -6.90
N ILE A 227 27.85 7.67 -7.35
CA ILE A 227 28.24 8.63 -8.38
C ILE A 227 28.62 9.96 -7.76
N SER A 228 27.80 10.50 -6.85
CA SER A 228 28.06 11.79 -6.23
C SER A 228 27.32 11.99 -4.90
N ILE A 229 27.82 12.93 -4.10
CA ILE A 229 27.10 13.50 -2.95
C ILE A 229 26.90 14.99 -3.23
N ILE A 230 25.65 15.41 -3.39
CA ILE A 230 25.28 16.79 -3.70
C ILE A 230 24.79 17.48 -2.44
N ASN A 231 25.35 18.67 -2.16
CA ASN A 231 24.98 19.51 -1.02
C ASN A 231 25.03 18.80 0.35
N ARG A 232 25.92 17.81 0.51
CA ARG A 232 26.04 16.96 1.73
C ARG A 232 24.71 16.31 2.16
N ARG A 233 23.76 16.18 1.23
CA ARG A 233 22.40 15.72 1.52
C ARG A 233 21.97 14.62 0.56
N TRP A 234 22.21 14.80 -0.72
CA TRP A 234 21.71 13.88 -1.73
C TRP A 234 22.81 12.93 -2.16
N LEU A 235 22.65 11.65 -1.85
CA LEU A 235 23.46 10.60 -2.44
C LEU A 235 22.86 10.24 -3.79
N VAL A 236 23.65 10.30 -4.86
CA VAL A 236 23.27 9.84 -6.20
C VAL A 236 24.13 8.61 -6.51
N PHE A 237 23.47 7.53 -6.92
CA PHE A 237 24.14 6.26 -7.20
C PHE A 237 23.50 5.55 -8.40
N LYS A 238 24.21 4.58 -8.95
CA LYS A 238 23.71 3.71 -10.01
C LYS A 238 23.41 2.33 -9.42
N MET A 239 22.26 1.78 -9.80
CA MET A 239 21.87 0.41 -9.47
C MET A 239 22.40 -0.55 -10.55
N GLU A 240 22.97 -1.68 -10.17
CA GLU A 240 23.45 -2.68 -11.14
C GLU A 240 22.30 -3.37 -11.88
N ASN A 241 21.15 -3.54 -11.22
CA ASN A 241 19.94 -4.11 -11.79
C ASN A 241 18.83 -3.04 -11.87
N ASN A 242 18.19 -2.92 -13.04
CA ASN A 242 17.14 -1.93 -13.33
C ASN A 242 15.85 -2.10 -12.50
N GLU A 243 15.74 -3.16 -11.70
CA GLU A 243 14.52 -3.55 -10.96
C GLU A 243 14.16 -2.64 -9.76
N GLY A 244 14.87 -1.53 -9.54
CA GLY A 244 14.49 -0.57 -8.49
C GLY A 244 14.84 0.89 -8.80
N GLY A 245 15.31 1.18 -10.00
CA GLY A 245 15.66 2.54 -10.43
C GLY A 245 14.42 3.35 -10.84
N LEU A 246 14.63 4.54 -11.42
CA LEU A 246 13.55 5.41 -11.92
C LEU A 246 12.61 4.70 -12.92
N ALA A 247 13.13 3.72 -13.67
CA ALA A 247 12.34 2.89 -14.56
C ALA A 247 11.21 2.13 -13.84
N TRP A 248 11.45 1.64 -12.62
CA TRP A 248 10.43 0.95 -11.80
C TRP A 248 9.25 1.87 -11.48
N TYR A 249 9.52 3.14 -11.13
CA TYR A 249 8.47 4.11 -10.84
C TYR A 249 7.76 4.57 -12.11
N ARG A 250 8.45 4.59 -13.26
CA ARG A 250 7.79 4.82 -14.54
C ARG A 250 6.80 3.69 -14.85
N GLN A 251 7.20 2.44 -14.67
CA GLN A 251 6.31 1.28 -14.81
C GLN A 251 5.10 1.40 -13.87
N ALA A 252 5.32 1.83 -12.62
CA ALA A 252 4.23 2.11 -11.69
C ALA A 252 3.24 3.16 -12.23
N ALA A 253 3.72 4.27 -12.79
CA ALA A 253 2.87 5.29 -13.41
C ALA A 253 2.13 4.77 -14.66
N GLU A 254 2.76 3.91 -15.45
CA GLU A 254 2.14 3.25 -16.59
C GLU A 254 1.02 2.29 -16.15
N ILE A 255 1.16 1.61 -15.00
CA ILE A 255 0.11 0.76 -14.41
C ILE A 255 -1.04 1.61 -13.85
N VAL A 256 -0.74 2.78 -13.26
CA VAL A 256 -1.77 3.75 -12.85
C VAL A 256 -2.59 4.17 -14.07
N LYS A 257 -1.93 4.48 -15.19
CA LYS A 257 -2.61 4.76 -16.46
C LYS A 257 -3.44 3.57 -16.94
N GLU A 258 -2.91 2.35 -16.90
CA GLU A 258 -3.65 1.14 -17.27
C GLU A 258 -4.91 0.95 -16.42
N THR A 259 -4.85 1.29 -15.13
CA THR A 259 -6.02 1.27 -14.23
C THR A 259 -7.05 2.32 -14.60
N ILE A 260 -6.61 3.54 -14.94
CA ILE A 260 -7.51 4.61 -15.39
C ILE A 260 -8.19 4.23 -16.71
N ASP A 261 -7.41 3.76 -17.68
CA ASP A 261 -7.93 3.28 -18.97
C ASP A 261 -8.92 2.12 -18.77
N PHE A 262 -8.61 1.18 -17.86
CA PHE A 262 -9.51 0.09 -17.48
C PHE A 262 -10.87 0.58 -16.98
N VAL A 263 -10.89 1.60 -16.11
CA VAL A 263 -12.14 2.15 -15.57
C VAL A 263 -12.92 2.88 -16.67
N LEU A 264 -12.25 3.70 -17.48
CA LEU A 264 -12.87 4.44 -18.58
C LEU A 264 -13.47 3.52 -19.66
N ASP A 265 -12.91 2.32 -19.84
CA ASP A 265 -13.44 1.31 -20.76
C ASP A 265 -14.68 0.56 -20.21
N ARG A 266 -15.07 0.78 -18.96
CA ARG A 266 -16.30 0.21 -18.37
C ARG A 266 -17.53 1.03 -18.76
N PRO A 267 -18.72 0.41 -18.83
CA PRO A 267 -19.95 1.12 -19.14
C PRO A 267 -20.39 2.12 -18.05
N ASP A 268 -19.85 1.99 -16.83
CA ASP A 268 -20.26 2.74 -15.65
C ASP A 268 -19.05 3.28 -14.84
N PRO A 269 -18.14 4.08 -15.44
CA PRO A 269 -16.94 4.59 -14.78
C PRO A 269 -17.24 5.40 -13.50
N GLU A 270 -18.43 5.98 -13.38
CA GLU A 270 -18.91 6.68 -12.20
C GLU A 270 -19.17 5.78 -10.99
N ASN A 271 -19.24 4.46 -11.19
CA ASN A 271 -19.41 3.44 -10.14
C ASN A 271 -18.06 2.85 -9.69
N TRP A 272 -16.96 3.51 -10.00
CA TRP A 272 -15.63 3.13 -9.54
C TRP A 272 -15.07 4.21 -8.61
N ARG A 273 -14.46 3.79 -7.50
CA ARG A 273 -13.85 4.66 -6.48
C ARG A 273 -12.50 4.12 -6.08
N LEU A 274 -11.61 5.03 -5.69
CA LEU A 274 -10.34 4.65 -5.08
C LEU A 274 -10.42 4.79 -3.57
N TYR A 275 -9.80 3.85 -2.85
CA TYR A 275 -9.71 3.82 -1.40
C TYR A 275 -8.24 3.90 -0.98
N TRP A 276 -7.90 4.82 -0.08
CA TRP A 276 -6.56 4.92 0.52
C TRP A 276 -6.59 4.29 1.92
N SER A 277 -5.79 3.25 2.16
CA SER A 277 -5.81 2.53 3.43
C SER A 277 -5.16 3.31 4.57
N ALA A 278 -5.86 3.53 5.68
CA ALA A 278 -5.36 4.33 6.81
C ALA A 278 -4.03 3.86 7.42
#